data_AF-R5AYD3-F1
#
_entry.id   AF-R5AYD3-F1
#
_cell.length_a   1.000
_cell.length_b   1.000
_cell.length_c   1.000
_cell.angle_alpha   90.00
_cell.angle_beta   90.00
_cell.angle_gamma   90.00
#
_symmetry.space_group_name_H-M   'P 1'
#
loop_
_entity.id
_entity.type
_entity.pdbx_description
1 polymer ?
#
loop_
_entity_poly.entity_id
_entity_poly.type
_entity_poly.pdbx_seq_one_letter_code
_entity_poly.pdbx_strand_id
1 'polypeptide(L)'
;MSVIEFIDYDLNADGIKLENSDIAATFAEAQAIASGNWTSDLASRTADIDREIAELRVSRHNELAAEATGSLEKLQRLDRELDEELAAERQRRIDEFSENYVSQALINHPDDTVRKLATELVSDKYVLSKVHTKYAKIETERDRLNEFVQRALWELKEAIVEQQIGQLRGEIAEMSASVTATADADTIARLNELLSRISELNRLKADFAKVIGERVITAR
;
A
#
# COMPACT_ATOMS: atom_id res chain seq x y z
N MET A 1 12.63 6.68 2.26
CA MET A 1 11.25 6.91 2.70
C MET A 1 10.46 5.65 2.38
N SER A 2 9.88 5.01 3.40
CA SER A 2 9.00 3.85 3.24
C SER A 2 7.61 4.28 2.76
N VAL A 3 6.77 3.31 2.36
CA VAL A 3 5.38 3.58 1.96
C VAL A 3 4.57 4.16 3.11
N ILE A 4 4.77 3.65 4.33
CA ILE A 4 4.08 4.14 5.53
C ILE A 4 4.49 5.58 5.86
N GLU A 5 5.79 5.89 5.75
CA GLU A 5 6.29 7.26 5.93
C GLU A 5 5.74 8.22 4.88
N PHE A 6 5.59 7.77 3.64
CA PHE A 6 4.98 8.56 2.58
C PHE A 6 3.52 8.87 2.86
N ILE A 7 2.74 7.85 3.25
CA ILE A 7 1.32 8.01 3.61
C ILE A 7 1.19 9.01 4.77
N ASP A 8 1.99 8.84 5.84
CA ASP A 8 1.95 9.75 6.98
C ASP A 8 2.30 11.19 6.60
N TYR A 9 3.34 11.38 5.79
CA TYR A 9 3.73 12.70 5.29
C TYR A 9 2.59 13.36 4.48
N ASP A 10 1.96 12.62 3.57
CA ASP A 10 0.89 13.13 2.71
C ASP A 10 -0.37 13.51 3.51
N LEU A 11 -0.78 12.66 4.45
CA LEU A 11 -1.93 12.95 5.32
C LEU A 11 -1.67 14.18 6.20
N ASN A 12 -0.47 14.28 6.79
CA ASN A 12 -0.09 15.41 7.64
C ASN A 12 0.04 16.72 6.85
N ALA A 13 0.50 16.67 5.60
CA ALA A 13 0.61 17.85 4.73
C ALA A 13 -0.76 18.51 4.49
N ASP A 14 -1.82 17.71 4.38
CA ASP A 14 -3.19 18.19 4.19
C ASP A 14 -3.99 18.31 5.51
N GLY A 15 -3.35 18.04 6.66
CA GLY A 15 -3.99 18.09 7.97
C GLY A 15 -5.07 17.02 8.19
N ILE A 16 -5.03 15.93 7.42
CA ILE A 16 -5.97 14.82 7.49
C ILE A 16 -5.62 13.96 8.71
N LYS A 17 -6.63 13.65 9.53
CA LYS A 17 -6.47 12.85 10.75
C LYS A 17 -7.38 11.64 10.73
N LEU A 18 -6.87 10.54 11.27
CA LEU A 18 -7.64 9.34 11.53
C LEU A 18 -8.41 9.52 12.84
N GLU A 19 -9.72 9.80 12.74
CA GLU A 19 -10.57 10.02 13.93
C GLU A 19 -10.95 8.70 14.63
N ASN A 20 -11.05 7.61 13.88
CA ASN A 20 -11.33 6.30 14.45
C ASN A 20 -10.11 5.82 15.26
N SER A 21 -10.30 5.60 16.56
CA SER A 21 -9.23 5.21 17.49
C SER A 21 -8.54 3.92 17.11
N ASP A 22 -9.28 2.95 16.59
CA ASP A 22 -8.79 1.61 16.29
C ASP A 22 -7.90 1.64 15.04
N ILE A 23 -8.33 2.38 14.02
CA ILE A 23 -7.55 2.62 12.80
C ILE A 23 -6.30 3.45 13.12
N ALA A 24 -6.45 4.52 13.90
CA ALA A 24 -5.34 5.38 14.30
C ALA A 24 -4.28 4.62 15.11
N ALA A 25 -4.70 3.81 16.08
CA ALA A 25 -3.80 2.97 16.88
C ALA A 25 -3.07 1.94 16.01
N THR A 26 -3.80 1.25 15.12
CA THR A 26 -3.20 0.26 14.21
C THR A 26 -2.18 0.90 13.26
N PHE A 27 -2.49 2.09 12.73
CA PHE A 27 -1.57 2.82 11.87
C PHE A 27 -0.31 3.29 12.62
N ALA A 28 -0.47 3.76 13.87
CA ALA A 28 0.65 4.14 14.72
C ALA A 28 1.57 2.94 15.05
N GLU A 29 0.99 1.77 15.34
CA GLU A 29 1.78 0.55 15.53
C GLU A 29 2.52 0.14 14.25
N ALA A 30 1.87 0.27 13.08
CA ALA A 30 2.51 0.01 11.80
C ALA A 30 3.73 0.94 11.55
N GLN A 31 3.60 2.23 11.92
CA GLN A 31 4.70 3.19 11.87
C GLN A 31 5.84 2.81 12.82
N ALA A 32 5.52 2.42 14.06
CA ALA A 32 6.51 2.02 15.05
C ALA A 32 7.30 0.77 14.60
N ILE A 33 6.62 -0.21 14.01
CA ILE A 33 7.25 -1.41 13.45
C ILE A 33 8.16 -1.03 12.27
N ALA A 34 7.66 -0.23 11.32
CA ALA A 34 8.40 0.16 10.12
C ALA A 34 9.65 1.00 10.42
N SER A 35 9.59 1.87 11.44
CA SER A 35 10.70 2.74 11.85
C SER A 35 11.62 2.12 12.90
N GLY A 36 11.22 1.00 13.52
CA GLY A 36 11.95 0.34 14.59
C GLY A 36 13.09 -0.55 14.09
N ASN A 37 12.97 -1.86 14.32
CA ASN A 37 14.08 -2.80 14.17
C ASN A 37 14.31 -3.32 12.74
N TRP A 38 13.63 -2.75 11.73
CA TRP A 38 13.65 -3.22 10.35
C TRP A 38 15.05 -3.58 9.83
N THR A 39 16.03 -2.68 10.00
CA THR A 39 17.39 -2.91 9.49
C THR A 39 18.08 -4.09 10.17
N SER A 40 17.89 -4.25 11.47
CA SER A 40 18.46 -5.37 12.23
C SER A 40 17.77 -6.68 11.89
N ASP A 41 16.44 -6.67 11.82
CA ASP A 41 15.64 -7.85 11.53
C ASP A 41 15.88 -8.36 10.11
N LEU A 42 15.96 -7.44 9.13
CA LEU A 42 16.33 -7.77 7.76
C LEU A 42 17.73 -8.36 7.67
N ALA A 43 18.71 -7.78 8.38
CA ALA A 43 20.07 -8.31 8.40
C ALA A 43 20.12 -9.72 9.01
N SER A 44 19.45 -9.93 10.14
CA SER A 44 19.36 -11.24 10.78
C SER A 44 18.69 -12.27 9.86
N ARG A 45 17.54 -11.92 9.29
CA ARG A 45 16.80 -12.83 8.41
C ARG A 45 17.58 -13.14 7.14
N THR A 46 18.27 -12.16 6.57
CA THR A 46 19.14 -12.35 5.40
C THR A 46 20.28 -13.32 5.72
N ALA A 47 20.90 -13.20 6.89
CA ALA A 47 21.96 -14.11 7.31
C ALA A 47 21.46 -15.56 7.50
N ASP A 48 20.23 -15.73 8.01
CA ASP A 48 19.61 -17.06 8.12
C ASP A 48 19.28 -17.64 6.74
N ILE A 49 18.71 -16.85 5.83
CA ILE A 49 18.48 -17.26 4.44
C ILE A 49 19.79 -17.64 3.76
N ASP A 50 20.86 -16.87 3.94
CA ASP A 50 22.17 -17.15 3.36
C ASP A 50 22.74 -18.49 3.85
N ARG A 51 22.54 -18.81 5.13
CA ARG A 51 22.92 -20.11 5.71
C ARG A 51 22.12 -21.25 5.07
N GLU A 52 20.80 -21.11 5.00
CA GLU A 52 19.90 -22.11 4.40
C GLU A 52 20.24 -22.36 2.92
N ILE A 53 20.52 -21.29 2.16
CA ILE A 53 20.89 -21.39 0.73
C ILE A 53 22.26 -22.05 0.56
N ALA A 54 23.24 -21.76 1.43
CA ALA A 54 24.54 -22.41 1.39
C ALA A 54 24.45 -23.92 1.68
N GLU A 55 23.63 -24.32 2.65
CA GLU A 55 23.37 -25.73 2.94
C GLU A 55 22.70 -26.43 1.75
N LEU A 56 21.69 -25.79 1.15
CA LEU A 56 21.01 -26.31 -0.03
C LEU A 56 21.96 -26.45 -1.22
N ARG A 57 22.86 -25.48 -1.44
CA ARG A 57 23.88 -25.52 -2.50
C ARG A 57 24.76 -26.75 -2.39
N VAL A 58 25.27 -27.03 -1.18
CA VAL A 58 26.14 -28.20 -0.94
C VAL A 58 25.39 -29.50 -1.22
N SER A 59 24.14 -29.62 -0.74
CA SER A 59 23.31 -30.81 -1.00
C SER A 59 23.08 -31.03 -2.50
N ARG A 60 22.64 -29.98 -3.21
CA ARG A 60 22.34 -30.04 -4.65
C ARG A 60 23.59 -30.29 -5.50
N HIS A 61 24.72 -29.66 -5.18
CA HIS A 61 25.97 -29.91 -5.89
C HIS A 61 26.39 -31.38 -5.82
N ASN A 62 26.24 -32.02 -4.66
CA ASN A 62 26.56 -33.45 -4.51
C ASN A 62 25.64 -34.34 -5.37
N GLU A 63 24.35 -33.98 -5.51
CA GLU A 63 23.40 -34.67 -6.40
C GLU A 63 23.82 -34.51 -7.88
N LEU A 64 24.16 -33.29 -8.31
CA LEU A 64 24.59 -32.98 -9.66
C LEU A 64 25.92 -33.67 -10.02
N ALA A 65 26.87 -33.75 -9.07
CA ALA A 65 28.13 -34.45 -9.25
C ALA A 65 27.93 -35.95 -9.53
N ALA A 66 26.96 -36.58 -8.85
CA ALA A 66 26.58 -37.97 -9.12
C ALA A 66 25.92 -38.13 -10.51
N GLU A 67 25.10 -37.17 -10.93
CA GLU A 67 24.39 -37.18 -12.23
C GLU A 67 25.28 -36.82 -13.43
N ALA A 68 26.37 -36.08 -13.20
CA ALA A 68 27.30 -35.66 -14.24
C ALA A 68 28.20 -36.81 -14.74
N THR A 69 28.22 -37.96 -14.03
CA THR A 69 28.94 -39.19 -14.40
C THR A 69 30.41 -38.97 -14.83
N GLY A 70 31.07 -37.96 -14.25
CA GLY A 70 32.47 -37.62 -14.54
C GLY A 70 32.70 -36.66 -15.71
N SER A 71 31.64 -36.15 -16.36
CA SER A 71 31.76 -35.06 -17.34
C SER A 71 31.93 -33.71 -16.63
N LEU A 72 33.15 -33.16 -16.69
CA LEU A 72 33.47 -31.86 -16.09
C LEU A 72 32.65 -30.72 -16.72
N GLU A 73 32.47 -30.72 -18.04
CA GLU A 73 31.70 -29.69 -18.75
C GLU A 73 30.21 -29.72 -18.37
N LYS A 74 29.62 -30.92 -18.25
CA LYS A 74 28.22 -31.07 -17.82
C LYS A 74 28.05 -30.57 -16.39
N LEU A 75 28.95 -30.92 -15.48
CA LEU A 75 28.92 -30.48 -14.09
C LEU A 75 29.03 -28.95 -13.97
N GLN A 76 29.99 -28.33 -14.67
CA GLN A 76 30.16 -26.87 -14.66
C GLN A 76 28.93 -26.12 -15.17
N ARG A 77 28.22 -26.65 -16.17
CA ARG A 77 26.98 -26.06 -16.66
C ARG A 77 25.88 -26.16 -15.62
N LEU A 78 25.68 -27.34 -15.04
CA LEU A 78 24.65 -27.57 -14.01
C LEU A 78 24.90 -26.75 -12.75
N ASP A 79 26.16 -26.61 -12.31
CA ASP A 79 26.52 -25.77 -11.17
C ASP A 79 26.20 -24.28 -11.42
N ARG A 80 26.40 -23.80 -12.65
CA ARG A 80 26.05 -22.42 -13.01
C ARG A 80 24.54 -22.20 -12.98
N GLU A 81 23.78 -23.14 -13.55
CA GLU A 81 22.31 -23.10 -13.54
C GLU A 81 21.77 -23.14 -12.09
N LEU A 82 22.35 -23.99 -11.25
CA LEU A 82 22.03 -24.06 -9.82
C LEU A 82 22.33 -22.75 -9.10
N ASP A 83 23.47 -22.11 -9.37
CA ASP A 83 23.84 -20.83 -8.76
C ASP A 83 22.86 -19.71 -9.12
N GLU A 84 22.42 -19.66 -10.37
CA GLU A 84 21.40 -18.71 -10.83
C GLU A 84 20.04 -18.97 -10.16
N GLU A 85 19.63 -20.24 -10.04
CA GLU A 85 18.40 -20.64 -9.35
C GLU A 85 18.43 -20.26 -7.87
N LEU A 86 19.51 -20.58 -7.17
CA LEU A 86 19.67 -20.29 -5.74
C LEU A 86 19.75 -18.78 -5.47
N ALA A 87 20.38 -18.00 -6.35
CA ALA A 87 20.39 -16.54 -6.25
C ALA A 87 18.97 -15.95 -6.40
N ALA A 88 18.19 -16.47 -7.34
CA ALA A 88 16.80 -16.06 -7.52
C ALA A 88 15.91 -16.45 -6.32
N GLU A 89 16.10 -17.64 -5.77
CA GLU A 89 15.38 -18.12 -4.58
C GLU A 89 15.73 -17.29 -3.34
N ARG A 90 17.02 -17.00 -3.13
CA ARG A 90 17.49 -16.10 -2.06
C ARG A 90 16.79 -14.75 -2.14
N GLN A 91 16.81 -14.12 -3.31
CA GLN A 91 16.19 -12.82 -3.51
C GLN A 91 14.69 -12.86 -3.23
N ARG A 92 14.00 -13.90 -3.73
CA ARG A 92 12.57 -14.12 -3.46
C ARG A 92 12.25 -14.18 -1.97
N ARG A 93 13.03 -14.93 -1.18
CA ARG A 93 12.80 -15.06 0.27
C ARG A 93 13.00 -13.74 1.01
N ILE A 94 13.98 -12.94 0.59
CA ILE A 94 14.21 -11.60 1.14
C ILE A 94 13.03 -10.67 0.79
N ASP A 95 12.58 -10.74 -0.45
CA ASP A 95 11.45 -9.95 -0.93
C ASP A 95 10.15 -10.31 -0.20
N GLU A 96 9.86 -11.61 -0.04
CA GLU A 96 8.70 -12.11 0.71
C GLU A 96 8.74 -11.71 2.19
N PHE A 97 9.92 -11.78 2.82
CA PHE A 97 10.07 -11.29 4.20
C PHE A 97 9.78 -9.79 4.29
N SER A 98 10.28 -9.01 3.32
CA SER A 98 10.10 -7.55 3.30
C SER A 98 8.65 -7.15 3.09
N GLU A 99 7.95 -7.82 2.17
CA GLU A 99 6.51 -7.60 1.91
C GLU A 99 5.66 -7.88 3.14
N ASN A 100 5.99 -8.95 3.87
CA ASN A 100 5.19 -9.43 4.99
C ASN A 100 5.62 -8.88 6.35
N TYR A 101 6.66 -8.05 6.42
CA TYR A 101 7.27 -7.65 7.69
C TYR A 101 6.26 -6.96 8.62
N VAL A 102 5.61 -5.89 8.13
CA VAL A 102 4.66 -5.12 8.91
C VAL A 102 3.37 -5.93 9.16
N SER A 103 2.85 -6.61 8.14
CA SER A 103 1.62 -7.39 8.27
C SER A 103 1.75 -8.52 9.30
N GLN A 104 2.85 -9.27 9.28
CA GLN A 104 3.10 -10.34 10.25
C GLN A 104 3.28 -9.81 11.67
N ALA A 105 3.96 -8.68 11.84
CA ALA A 105 4.11 -8.06 13.16
C ALA A 105 2.74 -7.61 13.72
N LEU A 106 1.88 -7.00 12.90
CA LEU A 106 0.55 -6.57 13.31
C LEU A 106 -0.42 -7.73 13.57
N ILE A 107 -0.38 -8.78 12.76
CA ILE A 107 -1.20 -10.00 12.97
C ILE A 107 -0.79 -10.71 14.27
N ASN A 108 0.47 -10.62 14.68
CA ASN A 108 0.94 -11.19 15.94
C ASN A 108 0.94 -10.20 17.11
N HIS A 109 0.32 -9.03 16.94
CA HIS A 109 0.29 -7.98 17.96
C HIS A 109 -0.50 -8.43 19.20
N PRO A 110 -0.09 -8.05 20.43
CA PRO A 110 -0.80 -8.41 21.67
C PRO A 110 -2.23 -7.85 21.72
N ASP A 111 -2.45 -6.64 21.21
CA ASP A 111 -3.78 -6.02 21.12
C ASP A 111 -4.67 -6.76 20.11
N ASP A 112 -5.84 -7.22 20.56
CA ASP A 112 -6.83 -7.94 19.76
C ASP A 112 -7.47 -7.07 18.68
N THR A 113 -7.65 -5.78 18.93
CA THR A 113 -8.21 -4.84 17.96
C THR A 113 -7.25 -4.66 16.78
N VAL A 114 -5.97 -4.39 17.07
CA VAL A 114 -4.91 -4.25 16.06
C VAL A 114 -4.80 -5.53 15.23
N ARG A 115 -4.74 -6.69 15.90
CA ARG A 115 -4.63 -7.99 15.24
C ARG A 115 -5.82 -8.28 14.32
N LYS A 116 -7.04 -8.04 14.77
CA LYS A 116 -8.26 -8.25 13.97
C LYS A 116 -8.28 -7.36 12.74
N LEU A 117 -8.00 -6.06 12.92
CA LEU A 117 -7.97 -5.11 11.83
C LEU A 117 -6.87 -5.46 10.81
N ALA A 118 -5.67 -5.80 11.27
CA ALA A 118 -4.59 -6.23 10.40
C ALA A 118 -4.93 -7.51 9.62
N THR A 119 -5.57 -8.47 10.28
CA THR A 119 -6.03 -9.70 9.62
C THR A 119 -7.06 -9.40 8.53
N GLU A 120 -8.01 -8.50 8.80
CA GLU A 120 -9.00 -8.08 7.81
C GLU A 120 -8.37 -7.36 6.62
N LEU A 121 -7.41 -6.46 6.87
CA LEU A 121 -6.72 -5.68 5.83
C LEU A 121 -5.78 -6.53 4.96
N VAL A 122 -5.12 -7.54 5.53
CA VAL A 122 -4.17 -8.42 4.82
C VAL A 122 -4.88 -9.54 4.07
N SER A 123 -6.13 -9.83 4.42
CA SER A 123 -6.90 -10.88 3.74
C SER A 123 -7.27 -10.45 2.32
N ASP A 124 -6.59 -11.01 1.32
CA ASP A 124 -6.91 -10.78 -0.10
C ASP A 124 -8.36 -11.18 -0.41
N LYS A 125 -9.20 -10.19 -0.72
CA LYS A 125 -10.60 -10.42 -1.11
C LYS A 125 -10.75 -11.00 -2.52
N TYR A 126 -9.70 -10.95 -3.36
CA TYR A 126 -9.76 -11.37 -4.77
C TYR A 126 -8.47 -12.05 -5.25
N VAL A 127 -8.43 -13.39 -5.16
CA VAL A 127 -7.43 -14.18 -5.90
C VAL A 127 -7.92 -14.33 -7.34
N LEU A 128 -7.48 -13.46 -8.25
CA LEU A 128 -7.73 -13.64 -9.68
C LEU A 128 -7.09 -14.95 -10.15
N SER A 129 -7.88 -15.79 -10.83
CA SER A 129 -7.39 -17.09 -11.30
C SER A 129 -6.24 -16.89 -12.30
N LYS A 130 -5.12 -17.59 -12.08
CA LYS A 130 -3.90 -17.56 -12.90
C LYS A 130 -4.06 -18.24 -14.28
N VAL A 131 -5.28 -18.37 -14.81
CA VAL A 131 -5.59 -19.23 -15.97
C VAL A 131 -5.17 -18.61 -17.31
N HIS A 132 -4.80 -17.32 -17.37
CA HIS A 132 -4.56 -16.60 -18.64
C HIS A 132 -3.21 -15.85 -18.76
N THR A 133 -2.11 -16.35 -18.17
CA THR A 133 -0.86 -15.57 -18.05
C THR A 133 0.32 -16.11 -18.88
N LYS A 134 0.07 -16.65 -20.09
CA LYS A 134 1.14 -17.32 -20.87
C LYS A 134 2.06 -16.39 -21.69
N TYR A 135 1.74 -15.10 -21.90
CA TYR A 135 2.49 -14.26 -22.86
C TYR A 135 2.78 -12.81 -22.43
N ALA A 136 2.56 -12.43 -21.17
CA ALA A 136 2.92 -11.09 -20.68
C ALA A 136 3.40 -11.16 -19.22
N LYS A 137 4.47 -10.43 -18.89
CA LYS A 137 4.83 -10.14 -17.49
C LYS A 137 3.68 -9.32 -16.92
N ILE A 138 2.85 -9.94 -16.08
CA ILE A 138 1.82 -9.23 -15.33
C ILE A 138 2.57 -8.55 -14.19
N GLU A 139 2.48 -7.23 -14.17
CA GLU A 139 2.98 -6.44 -13.05
C GLU A 139 2.24 -6.88 -11.78
N THR A 140 3.01 -7.22 -10.76
CA THR A 140 2.49 -7.59 -9.45
C THR A 140 1.92 -6.37 -8.76
N GLU A 141 1.13 -6.57 -7.71
CA GLU A 141 0.67 -5.47 -6.87
C GLU A 141 1.83 -4.68 -6.27
N ARG A 142 2.91 -5.37 -5.90
CA ARG A 142 4.17 -4.75 -5.48
C ARG A 142 4.77 -3.84 -6.56
N ASP A 143 4.79 -4.28 -7.82
CA ASP A 143 5.31 -3.47 -8.93
C ASP A 143 4.51 -2.18 -9.10
N ARG A 144 3.20 -2.23 -8.84
CA ARG A 144 2.27 -1.09 -8.97
C ARG A 144 1.97 -0.37 -7.66
N LEU A 145 2.69 -0.69 -6.59
CA LEU A 145 2.43 -0.15 -5.25
C LEU A 145 2.48 1.39 -5.23
N ASN A 146 3.42 1.98 -5.97
CA ASN A 146 3.53 3.43 -6.09
C ASN A 146 2.30 4.08 -6.74
N GLU A 147 1.73 3.42 -7.75
CA GLU A 147 0.51 3.88 -8.42
C GLU A 147 -0.71 3.71 -7.49
N PHE A 148 -0.85 2.53 -6.89
CA PHE A 148 -2.01 2.20 -6.06
C PHE A 148 -2.08 3.02 -4.78
N VAL A 149 -0.96 3.22 -4.09
CA VAL A 149 -0.89 4.03 -2.87
C VAL A 149 -1.24 5.49 -3.17
N GLN A 150 -0.62 6.08 -4.21
CA GLN A 150 -0.93 7.46 -4.60
C GLN A 150 -2.39 7.61 -4.97
N ARG A 151 -2.93 6.69 -5.77
CA ARG A 151 -4.33 6.70 -6.16
C ARG A 151 -5.26 6.61 -4.94
N ALA A 152 -4.99 5.70 -4.01
CA ALA A 152 -5.80 5.56 -2.79
C ALA A 152 -5.81 6.84 -1.94
N LEU A 153 -4.68 7.56 -1.86
CA LEU A 153 -4.60 8.85 -1.18
C LEU A 153 -5.45 9.91 -1.89
N TRP A 154 -5.39 9.99 -3.23
CA TRP A 154 -6.24 10.91 -3.98
C TRP A 154 -7.73 10.58 -3.86
N GLU A 155 -8.10 9.30 -3.90
CA GLU A 155 -9.48 8.85 -3.69
C GLU A 155 -9.98 9.19 -2.27
N LEU A 156 -9.13 9.05 -1.24
CA LEU A 156 -9.44 9.50 0.12
C LEU A 156 -9.69 11.01 0.18
N LYS A 157 -8.81 11.82 -0.43
CA LYS A 157 -8.95 13.29 -0.49
C LYS A 157 -10.23 13.70 -1.23
N GLU A 158 -10.57 13.02 -2.32
CA GLU A 158 -11.82 13.22 -3.04
C GLU A 158 -13.03 12.92 -2.13
N ALA A 159 -13.03 11.80 -1.42
CA ALA A 159 -14.11 11.43 -0.51
C ALA A 159 -14.32 12.46 0.61
N ILE A 160 -13.24 13.03 1.16
CA ILE A 160 -13.29 14.11 2.15
C ILE A 160 -13.96 15.37 1.55
N VAL A 161 -13.57 15.77 0.34
CA VAL A 161 -14.18 16.91 -0.35
C VAL A 161 -15.67 16.67 -0.62
N GLU A 162 -16.06 15.47 -1.03
CA GLU A 162 -17.46 15.11 -1.23
C GLU A 162 -18.27 15.21 0.06
N GLN A 163 -17.73 14.72 1.18
CA GLN A 163 -18.37 14.85 2.49
C GLN A 163 -18.57 16.33 2.85
N GLN A 164 -17.56 17.17 2.67
CA GLN A 164 -17.63 18.61 2.96
C GLN A 164 -18.71 19.31 2.10
N ILE A 165 -18.79 18.97 0.80
CA ILE A 165 -19.86 19.48 -0.07
C ILE A 165 -21.24 19.04 0.45
N GLY A 166 -21.36 17.78 0.88
CA GLY A 166 -22.58 17.24 1.46
C GLY A 166 -23.03 18.00 2.72
N GLN A 167 -22.10 18.29 3.63
CA GLN A 167 -22.36 19.07 4.85
C GLN A 167 -22.83 20.49 4.52
N LEU A 168 -22.14 21.19 3.63
CA LEU A 168 -22.51 22.55 3.21
C LEU A 168 -23.88 22.59 2.53
N ARG A 169 -24.23 21.57 1.73
CA ARG A 169 -25.57 21.45 1.13
C ARG A 169 -26.64 21.25 2.20
N GLY A 170 -26.34 20.48 3.24
CA GLY A 170 -27.21 20.31 4.42
C GLY A 170 -27.45 21.64 5.13
N GLU A 171 -26.38 22.39 5.44
CA GLU A 171 -26.46 23.72 6.06
C GLU A 171 -27.31 24.69 5.24
N ILE A 172 -27.11 24.73 3.91
CA ILE A 172 -27.92 25.57 3.01
C ILE A 172 -29.40 25.17 3.07
N ALA A 173 -29.70 23.86 3.07
CA ALA A 173 -31.08 23.38 3.11
C ALA A 173 -31.77 23.76 4.43
N GLU A 174 -31.09 23.60 5.56
CA GLU A 174 -31.57 23.99 6.89
C GLU A 174 -31.81 25.49 6.98
N MET A 175 -30.84 26.30 6.55
CA MET A 175 -30.97 27.76 6.53
C MET A 175 -32.13 28.20 5.63
N SER A 176 -32.22 27.65 4.42
CA SER A 176 -33.28 27.99 3.45
C SER A 176 -34.68 27.60 3.93
N ALA A 177 -34.80 26.52 4.72
CA ALA A 177 -36.06 26.11 5.33
C ALA A 177 -36.51 27.03 6.48
N SER A 178 -35.55 27.68 7.16
CA SER A 178 -35.82 28.63 8.25
C SER A 178 -36.09 30.07 7.77
N VAL A 179 -35.81 30.36 6.50
CA VAL A 179 -35.99 31.69 5.90
C VAL A 179 -37.48 32.01 5.72
N THR A 180 -37.95 33.02 6.46
CA THR A 180 -39.24 33.68 6.19
C THR A 180 -39.12 34.71 5.06
N ALA A 181 -40.23 35.17 4.48
CA ALA A 181 -40.28 36.11 3.34
C ALA A 181 -39.50 37.43 3.52
N THR A 182 -39.06 37.75 4.74
CA THR A 182 -38.08 38.80 5.06
C THR A 182 -36.80 38.15 5.58
N ALA A 183 -35.99 37.57 4.69
CA ALA A 183 -34.64 37.15 5.03
C ALA A 183 -33.82 38.40 5.39
N ASP A 184 -33.14 38.37 6.53
CA ASP A 184 -32.15 39.37 6.91
C ASP A 184 -30.95 39.32 5.95
N ALA A 185 -30.30 40.48 5.76
CA ALA A 185 -29.16 40.62 4.85
C ALA A 185 -28.00 39.68 5.23
N ASP A 186 -27.85 39.37 6.52
CA ASP A 186 -26.83 38.48 7.05
C ASP A 186 -27.06 37.02 6.64
N THR A 187 -28.29 36.53 6.65
CA THR A 187 -28.62 35.17 6.16
C THR A 187 -28.34 35.03 4.66
N ILE A 188 -28.66 36.06 3.87
CA ILE A 188 -28.36 36.07 2.43
C ILE A 188 -26.84 36.08 2.20
N ALA A 189 -26.09 36.89 2.96
CA ALA A 189 -24.64 36.93 2.88
C ALA A 189 -24.01 35.57 3.21
N ARG A 190 -24.48 34.91 4.28
CA ARG A 190 -24.02 33.58 4.67
C ARG A 190 -24.35 32.51 3.63
N LEU A 191 -25.55 32.52 3.06
CA LEU A 191 -25.93 31.57 2.01
C LEU A 191 -25.04 31.72 0.77
N ASN A 192 -24.71 32.95 0.37
CA ASN A 192 -23.79 33.21 -0.73
C ASN A 192 -22.36 32.71 -0.43
N GLU A 193 -21.88 32.88 0.81
CA GLU A 193 -20.59 32.34 1.25
C GLU A 193 -20.55 30.81 1.12
N LEU A 194 -21.58 30.11 1.61
CA LEU A 194 -21.68 28.65 1.52
C LEU A 194 -21.73 28.17 0.07
N LEU A 195 -22.50 28.84 -0.80
CA LEU A 195 -22.56 28.54 -2.24
C LEU A 195 -21.20 28.75 -2.93
N SER A 196 -20.50 29.83 -2.57
CA SER A 196 -19.15 30.09 -3.11
C SER A 196 -18.18 28.99 -2.67
N ARG A 197 -18.25 28.57 -1.41
CA ARG A 197 -17.40 27.49 -0.90
C ARG A 197 -17.67 26.17 -1.60
N ILE A 198 -18.94 25.83 -1.86
CA ILE A 198 -19.31 24.66 -2.67
C ILE A 198 -18.71 24.77 -4.07
N SER A 199 -18.72 25.95 -4.70
CA SER A 199 -18.11 26.14 -6.02
C SER A 199 -16.61 25.87 -6.02
N GLU A 200 -15.89 26.35 -5.00
CA GLU A 200 -14.46 26.09 -4.80
C GLU A 200 -14.17 24.60 -4.64
N LEU A 201 -14.92 23.92 -3.78
CA LEU A 201 -14.76 22.48 -3.54
C LEU A 201 -15.05 21.65 -4.80
N ASN A 202 -16.04 22.04 -5.61
CA ASN A 202 -16.29 21.37 -6.89
C ASN A 202 -15.16 21.57 -7.91
N ARG A 203 -14.45 22.72 -7.89
CA ARG A 203 -13.26 22.92 -8.73
C ARG A 203 -12.13 22.01 -8.26
N LEU A 204 -11.87 21.94 -6.96
CA LEU A 204 -10.86 21.05 -6.39
C LEU A 204 -11.14 19.59 -6.74
N LYS A 205 -12.40 19.15 -6.61
CA LYS A 205 -12.82 17.81 -7.03
C LYS A 205 -12.55 17.55 -8.52
N ALA A 206 -12.82 18.53 -9.38
CA ALA A 206 -12.54 18.39 -10.81
C ALA A 206 -11.04 18.25 -11.11
N ASP A 207 -10.17 18.85 -10.30
CA ASP A 207 -8.73 18.67 -10.41
C ASP A 207 -8.27 17.29 -9.91
N PHE A 208 -8.85 16.77 -8.81
CA PHE A 208 -8.59 15.40 -8.36
C PHE A 208 -9.01 14.36 -9.40
N ALA A 209 -10.15 14.55 -10.06
CA ALA A 209 -10.63 13.66 -11.11
C ALA A 209 -9.67 13.55 -12.30
N LYS A 210 -8.87 14.59 -12.59
CA LYS A 210 -7.81 14.52 -13.60
C LYS A 210 -6.68 13.60 -13.13
N VAL A 211 -6.27 13.69 -11.87
CA VAL A 211 -5.18 12.87 -11.30
C VAL A 211 -5.59 11.41 -11.12
N ILE A 212 -6.85 11.15 -10.76
CA ILE A 212 -7.40 9.79 -10.60
C ILE A 212 -7.74 9.16 -11.98
N GLY A 213 -8.27 9.97 -12.90
CA GLY A 213 -8.77 9.54 -14.21
C GLY A 213 -7.73 9.52 -15.34
N GLU A 214 -6.67 10.33 -15.27
CA GLU A 214 -5.47 10.12 -16.07
C GLU A 214 -4.84 8.83 -15.56
N ARG A 215 -5.09 7.74 -16.30
CA ARG A 215 -4.30 6.52 -16.19
C ARG A 215 -2.84 6.95 -16.03
N VAL A 216 -2.19 6.51 -14.96
CA VAL A 216 -0.73 6.49 -14.84
C VAL A 216 -0.23 5.56 -15.94
N ILE A 217 -0.26 6.03 -17.19
CA ILE A 217 0.54 5.50 -18.28
C ILE A 217 1.80 6.34 -18.19
N THR A 218 2.72 5.93 -17.31
CA THR A 218 4.11 6.27 -17.52
C THR A 218 4.47 5.77 -18.92
N ALA A 219 4.65 6.72 -19.85
CA ALA A 219 5.15 6.41 -21.17
C ALA A 219 6.49 5.67 -21.02
N ARG A 220 6.61 4.56 -21.75
CA ARG A 220 7.80 3.70 -21.79
C ARG A 220 9.06 4.45 -22.22
#